data_AF-R5JP91-F1
#
_entry.id   AF-R5JP91-F1
#
_cell.length_a   1.000
_cell.length_b   1.000
_cell.length_c   1.000
_cell.angle_alpha   90.00
_cell.angle_beta   90.00
_cell.angle_gamma   90.00
#
_symmetry.space_group_name_H-M   'P 1'
#
loop_
_entity.id
_entity.type
_entity.pdbx_description
1 polymer ?
#
loop_
_entity_poly.entity_id
_entity_poly.type
_entity_poly.pdbx_seq_one_letter_code
_entity_poly.pdbx_strand_id
1 'polypeptide(L)' 'MKVLVKEQKVIVEGFNMISKSTKPNAKNPQGGIIKQEAPIHISNVALVDPKTGKPTRVAIKVKEDGTKVRIAKKSGEEIK' A
#
# COMPACT_ATOMS: atom_id res chain seq x y z
N MET A 1 -1.19 0.66 7.34
CA MET A 1 -0.43 0.70 6.06
C MET A 1 0.50 1.91 6.07
N LYS A 2 1.77 1.77 5.68
CA LYS A 2 2.76 2.87 5.68
C LYS A 2 3.39 3.04 4.29
N VAL A 3 3.54 4.27 3.81
CA VAL A 3 4.16 4.58 2.51
C VAL A 3 5.54 5.18 2.71
N LEU A 4 6.56 4.55 2.12
CA LEU A 4 7.95 5.02 2.08
C LEU A 4 8.20 5.71 0.74
N VAL A 5 7.82 6.99 0.66
CA VAL A 5 7.84 7.76 -0.60
C VAL A 5 9.24 7.83 -1.22
N LYS A 6 10.28 8.05 -0.42
CA LYS A 6 11.67 8.15 -0.90
C LYS A 6 12.18 6.87 -1.56
N GLU A 7 11.74 5.72 -1.07
CA GLU A 7 12.18 4.41 -1.57
C GLU A 7 11.19 3.80 -2.57
N GLN A 8 10.09 4.51 -2.90
CA GLN A 8 9.00 3.99 -3.72
C GLN A 8 8.45 2.65 -3.22
N LYS A 9 8.40 2.47 -1.90
CA LYS A 9 7.90 1.24 -1.26
C LYS A 9 6.70 1.50 -0.38
N VAL A 10 5.90 0.46 -0.17
CA VAL A 10 4.74 0.46 0.71
C VAL A 10 4.76 -0.75 1.63
N ILE A 11 4.40 -0.56 2.89
CA ILE A 11 4.19 -1.63 3.87
C ILE A 11 2.69 -1.86 3.95
N VAL A 12 2.27 -3.05 3.52
CA VAL A 12 0.88 -3.49 3.46
C VAL A 12 0.62 -4.41 4.65
N GLU A 13 -0.49 -4.16 5.35
CA GLU A 13 -0.85 -4.93 6.53
C GLU A 13 -1.10 -6.40 6.19
N GLY A 14 -0.49 -7.30 6.96
CA GLY A 14 -0.64 -8.75 6.78
C GLY A 14 0.01 -9.33 5.51
N PHE A 15 0.71 -8.51 4.71
CA PHE A 15 1.37 -8.95 3.49
C PHE A 15 2.90 -8.83 3.60
N ASN A 16 3.62 -9.76 2.98
CA ASN A 16 5.10 -9.78 2.99
C ASN A 16 5.71 -9.84 4.40
N MET A 17 5.22 -10.76 5.25
CA MET A 17 5.76 -10.95 6.59
C MET A 17 7.13 -11.63 6.55
N ILE A 18 8.13 -11.00 7.17
CA ILE A 18 9.47 -11.55 7.33
C ILE A 18 9.75 -11.88 8.80
N SER A 19 10.41 -13.02 9.00
CA SER A 19 10.95 -13.43 10.30
C SER A 19 12.30 -12.76 10.50
N LYS A 20 12.37 -11.74 11.36
CA LYS A 20 13.61 -11.05 11.70
C LYS A 20 14.10 -11.51 13.07
N SER A 21 15.28 -12.09 13.10
CA SER A 21 15.97 -12.39 14.36
C SER A 21 16.49 -11.08 14.97
N THR A 22 16.02 -10.76 16.17
CA THR A 22 16.34 -9.51 16.86
C THR A 22 17.13 -9.82 18.11
N LYS A 23 18.31 -9.22 18.22
CA LYS A 23 19.13 -9.32 19.43
C LYS A 23 18.37 -8.69 20.62
N PRO A 24 18.58 -9.19 21.85
CA PRO A 24 17.99 -8.61 23.05
C PRO A 24 18.24 -7.11 23.13
N ASN A 25 17.20 -6.33 23.40
CA ASN A 25 17.30 -4.89 23.65
C ASN A 25 16.29 -4.47 24.73
N ALA A 26 16.34 -3.22 25.20
CA ALA A 26 15.45 -2.74 26.25
C ALA A 26 13.95 -2.88 25.94
N LYS A 27 13.56 -2.92 24.67
CA LYS A 27 12.17 -3.14 24.22
C LYS A 27 11.80 -4.61 24.08
N ASN A 28 12.78 -5.49 23.89
CA ASN A 28 12.62 -6.94 23.75
C ASN A 28 13.74 -7.65 24.55
N PRO A 29 13.60 -7.78 25.89
CA PRO A 29 14.66 -8.27 26.77
C PRO A 29 15.05 -9.72 26.51
N GLN A 30 14.11 -10.53 26.03
CA GLN A 30 14.33 -11.95 25.78
C GLN A 30 14.96 -12.23 24.40
N GLY A 31 15.04 -11.21 23.53
CA GLY A 31 15.36 -11.41 22.11
C GLY A 31 14.36 -12.36 21.43
N GLY A 32 14.62 -12.69 20.16
CA GLY A 32 13.85 -13.72 19.47
C GLY A 32 13.52 -13.39 18.02
N ILE A 33 12.68 -14.24 17.43
CA ILE A 33 12.21 -14.10 16.05
C ILE A 33 10.95 -13.25 16.06
N ILE A 34 11.06 -12.01 15.58
CA ILE A 34 9.93 -11.10 15.43
C ILE A 34 9.42 -11.21 13.99
N LYS A 35 8.11 -11.46 13.83
CA LYS A 35 7.46 -11.34 12.53
C LYS A 35 7.09 -9.87 12.30
N GLN A 36 7.61 -9.29 11.24
CA GLN A 36 7.33 -7.91 10.86
C GLN A 36 6.96 -7.83 9.38
N GLU A 37 6.14 -6.85 9.02
CA GLU A 37 5.75 -6.57 7.64
C GLU A 37 6.92 -5.93 6.89
N ALA A 38 7.30 -6.52 5.77
CA ALA A 38 8.35 -6.00 4.92
C ALA A 38 7.79 -5.11 3.81
N PRO A 39 8.51 -4.04 3.44
CA PRO A 39 8.09 -3.15 2.37
C PRO A 39 8.12 -3.86 1.01
N ILE A 40 7.13 -3.56 0.16
CA ILE A 40 7.07 -3.99 -1.23
C ILE A 40 7.16 -2.78 -2.16
N HIS A 41 7.68 -2.97 -3.37
CA HIS A 41 7.77 -1.89 -4.35
C HIS A 41 6.38 -1.45 -4.83
N ILE A 42 6.15 -0.15 -4.95
CA ILE A 42 4.84 0.44 -5.27
C ILE A 42 4.28 -0.02 -6.62
N SER A 43 5.14 -0.41 -7.57
CA SER A 43 4.71 -0.93 -8.88
C SER A 43 3.94 -2.26 -8.79
N ASN A 44 4.13 -3.02 -7.72
CA ASN A 44 3.50 -4.33 -7.53
C ASN A 44 2.14 -4.24 -6.83
N VAL A 45 1.68 -3.02 -6.53
CA VAL A 45 0.40 -2.78 -5.87
C VAL A 45 -0.55 -2.08 -6.85
N ALA A 46 -1.79 -2.54 -6.88
CA ALA A 46 -2.86 -1.93 -7.67
C ALA A 46 -3.96 -1.40 -6.73
N LEU A 47 -4.63 -0.33 -7.16
CA LEU A 47 -5.83 0.13 -6.47
C LEU A 47 -6.99 -0.82 -6.77
N VAL A 48 -7.77 -1.08 -5.73
CA VAL A 48 -8.99 -1.87 -5.86
C VAL A 48 -10.09 -0.93 -6.32
N ASP A 49 -10.79 -1.34 -7.37
CA ASP A 49 -11.98 -0.64 -7.85
C ASP A 49 -13.10 -0.76 -6.81
N PRO A 50 -13.67 0.35 -6.30
CA PRO A 50 -14.73 0.30 -5.31
C PRO A 50 -15.98 -0.45 -5.81
N LYS A 51 -16.23 -0.47 -7.12
CA LYS A 51 -17.41 -1.10 -7.71
C LYS A 51 -17.23 -2.58 -7.98
N THR A 52 -16.11 -2.93 -8.61
CA THR A 52 -15.90 -4.29 -9.13
C THR A 52 -15.04 -5.16 -8.21
N GLY A 53 -14.39 -4.58 -7.21
CA GLY A 53 -13.43 -5.27 -6.34
C GLY A 53 -12.19 -5.77 -7.07
N LYS A 54 -12.04 -5.43 -8.36
CA LYS A 54 -10.92 -5.88 -9.21
C LYS A 54 -9.79 -4.85 -9.17
N PRO A 55 -8.53 -5.28 -9.37
CA PRO A 55 -7.42 -4.36 -9.52
C PRO A 55 -7.61 -3.48 -10.76
N THR A 56 -7.41 -2.17 -10.60
CA THR A 56 -7.57 -1.17 -11.67
C THR A 56 -6.40 -0.21 -11.77
N ARG A 57 -6.23 0.33 -12.99
CA ARG A 57 -5.33 1.46 -13.24
C ARG A 57 -6.08 2.76 -13.01
N VAL A 58 -5.35 3.79 -12.57
CA VAL A 58 -5.88 5.13 -12.36
C VAL A 58 -5.88 5.91 -13.68
N ALA A 59 -6.97 6.61 -13.95
CA ALA A 59 -7.01 7.73 -14.89
C ALA A 59 -7.41 9.01 -14.14
N ILE A 60 -7.14 10.18 -14.71
CA ILE A 60 -7.48 11.47 -14.12
C ILE A 60 -8.59 12.08 -14.97
N LYS A 61 -9.71 12.46 -14.34
CA LYS A 61 -10.78 13.23 -14.97
C LYS A 61 -10.84 14.62 -14.33
N VAL A 62 -11.07 15.65 -15.14
CA VAL A 62 -11.31 17.01 -14.66
C VAL A 62 -12.82 17.19 -14.53
N LYS A 63 -13.30 17.55 -13.34
CA LYS A 63 -14.71 17.92 -13.12
C LYS A 63 -14.97 19.32 -13.67
N GLU A 64 -16.24 19.67 -13.84
CA GLU A 64 -16.66 20.99 -14.34
C GLU A 64 -16.15 22.14 -13.45
N ASP A 65 -15.95 21.87 -12.16
CA ASP A 65 -15.37 22.80 -11.18
C ASP A 65 -13.83 22.96 -11.28
N GLY A 66 -13.19 22.37 -12.29
CA GLY A 66 -11.73 22.40 -12.48
C GLY A 66 -10.94 21.46 -11.57
N THR A 67 -11.61 20.72 -10.67
CA THR A 67 -10.96 19.78 -9.75
C THR A 67 -10.54 18.49 -10.48
N LYS A 68 -9.32 18.02 -10.22
CA LYS A 68 -8.78 16.77 -10.77
C LYS A 68 -9.13 15.62 -9.84
N VAL A 69 -9.89 14.66 -10.34
CA VAL A 69 -10.29 13.47 -9.60
C VAL A 69 -9.68 12.22 -10.23
N ARG A 70 -9.32 11.26 -9.37
CA ARG A 70 -8.83 9.96 -9.81
C ARG A 70 -10.03 9.07 -10.09
N ILE A 71 -10.05 8.45 -11.26
CA ILE A 71 -11.07 7.48 -11.66
C ILE A 71 -10.44 6.12 -11.92
N ALA A 72 -11.17 5.05 -11.60
CA ALA A 72 -10.80 3.70 -11.95
C ALA A 72 -11.03 3.50 -13.46
N LYS A 73 -9.99 3.12 -14.20
CA LYS A 73 -10.09 2.97 -15.67
C LYS A 73 -11.09 1.89 -16.13
N LYS A 74 -11.40 0.90 -15.27
CA LYS A 74 -12.35 -0.18 -15.63
C LYS A 74 -13.81 0.20 -15.41
N SER A 75 -14.14 0.81 -14.28
CA SER A 75 -15.53 1.17 -13.92
C SER A 75 -15.90 2.61 -14.24
N GLY A 76 -14.89 3.48 -14.48
CA GLY A 76 -15.09 4.92 -14.58
C GLY A 76 -15.43 5.60 -13.25
N GLU A 77 -15.42 4.83 -12.15
CA GLU A 77 -15.85 5.30 -10.84
C GLU A 77 -14.74 6.09 -10.15
N GLU A 78 -15.13 7.07 -9.34
CA GLU A 78 -14.19 7.92 -8.62
C GLU A 78 -13.52 7.11 -7.50
N ILE A 79 -12.19 7.05 -7.54
CA ILE A 79 -11.39 6.43 -6.50
C ILE A 79 -11.21 7.48 -5.41
N LYS A 80 -11.81 7.24 -4.25
CA LYS A 80 -11.68 8.07 -3.04
C LYS A 80 -10.61 7.51 -2.10
#